data_AF-A0A1X7TMA6-F1
#
_entry.id   AF-A0A1X7TMA6-F1
#
_cell.length_a   1.000
_cell.length_b   1.000
_cell.length_c   1.000
_cell.angle_alpha   90.00
_cell.angle_beta   90.00
_cell.angle_gamma   90.00
#
_symmetry.space_group_name_H-M   'P 1'
#
loop_
_entity.id
_entity.type
_entity.pdbx_description
1 polymer ?
#
loop_
_entity_poly.entity_id
_entity_poly.type
_entity_poly.pdbx_seq_one_letter_code
_entity_poly.pdbx_strand_id
1 'polypeptide(L)'
;AIVVAKEHIDLVRWERDYYRKVLKRSKDVIKKLDETIERPVNQVEVEVHYRFHYAQQVHYPTDALQPGPIYFLTPRKCGLFGVCCEALPRQVTYLVDEAMDIGKGASTVVSYVHHYIEKKASMLV
;
A
#
# COMPACT_ATOMS: atom_id res chain seq x y z
N ALA A 1 -13.18 33.22 -11.61
CA ALA A 1 -13.66 31.82 -11.59
C ALA A 1 -13.07 30.99 -12.73
N ILE A 2 -13.30 31.34 -14.00
CA ILE A 2 -12.84 30.53 -15.16
C ILE A 2 -11.30 30.44 -15.27
N VAL A 3 -10.59 31.54 -15.02
CA VAL A 3 -9.12 31.57 -15.07
C VAL A 3 -8.49 30.65 -14.01
N VAL A 4 -8.95 30.76 -12.76
CA VAL A 4 -8.51 29.91 -11.64
C VAL A 4 -8.79 28.42 -11.91
N ALA A 5 -9.96 28.10 -12.49
CA ALA A 5 -10.29 26.72 -12.85
C ALA A 5 -9.35 26.18 -13.94
N LYS A 6 -8.97 27.01 -14.92
CA LYS A 6 -8.04 26.63 -15.99
C LYS A 6 -6.62 26.41 -15.45
N GLU A 7 -6.14 27.31 -14.61
CA GLU A 7 -4.84 27.17 -13.93
C GLU A 7 -4.77 25.89 -13.10
N HIS A 8 -5.83 25.58 -12.35
CA HIS A 8 -5.91 24.33 -11.59
C HIS A 8 -5.86 23.08 -12.50
N ILE A 9 -6.59 23.10 -13.62
CA ILE A 9 -6.57 21.98 -14.58
C ILE A 9 -5.16 21.80 -15.16
N ASP A 10 -4.49 22.88 -15.53
CA ASP A 10 -3.14 22.83 -16.09
C ASP A 10 -2.12 22.33 -15.06
N LEU A 11 -2.24 22.74 -13.79
CA LEU A 11 -1.43 22.23 -12.69
C LEU A 11 -1.62 20.72 -12.49
N VAL A 12 -2.87 20.26 -12.36
CA VAL A 12 -3.18 18.83 -12.17
C VAL A 12 -2.70 17.98 -13.36
N ARG A 13 -2.81 18.51 -14.58
CA ARG A 13 -2.27 17.84 -15.78
C ARG A 13 -0.76 17.70 -15.70
N TRP A 14 -0.07 18.78 -15.34
CA TRP A 14 1.38 18.78 -15.20
C TRP A 14 1.85 17.79 -14.12
N GLU A 15 1.23 17.80 -12.93
CA GLU A 15 1.54 16.87 -11.84
C GLU A 15 1.36 15.42 -12.27
N ARG A 16 0.23 15.12 -12.94
CA ARG A 16 -0.05 13.77 -13.44
C ARG A 16 0.99 13.31 -14.45
N ASP A 17 1.38 14.18 -15.38
CA ASP A 17 2.35 13.84 -16.41
C ASP A 17 3.77 13.69 -15.83
N TYR A 18 4.12 14.51 -14.83
CA TYR A 18 5.33 14.33 -14.04
C TYR A 18 5.34 12.97 -13.32
N TYR A 19 4.26 12.65 -12.59
CA TYR A 19 4.12 11.39 -11.88
C TYR A 19 4.27 10.18 -12.82
N ARG A 20 3.61 10.22 -13.99
CA ARG A 20 3.74 9.17 -15.02
C ARG A 20 5.18 9.00 -15.50
N LYS A 21 5.95 10.08 -15.64
CA LYS A 21 7.37 10.01 -16.01
C LYS A 21 8.21 9.36 -14.91
N VAL A 22 7.93 9.65 -13.64
CA VAL A 22 8.58 8.98 -12.49
C VAL A 22 8.27 7.49 -12.50
N LEU A 23 7.00 7.11 -12.64
CA LEU A 23 6.60 5.69 -12.69
C LEU A 23 7.25 4.95 -13.85
N LYS A 24 7.34 5.58 -15.02
CA LYS A 24 8.02 4.99 -16.18
C LYS A 24 9.50 4.71 -15.88
N ARG A 25 10.22 5.70 -15.32
CA ARG A 25 11.63 5.52 -14.91
C ARG A 25 11.80 4.37 -13.93
N SER A 26 10.94 4.30 -12.91
CA SER A 26 10.98 3.24 -11.90
C SER A 26 10.76 1.84 -12.51
N LYS A 27 9.79 1.69 -13.41
CA LYS A 27 9.55 0.44 -14.15
C LYS A 27 10.72 0.06 -15.06
N ASP A 28 11.30 1.02 -15.76
CA ASP A 28 12.40 0.75 -16.69
C ASP A 28 13.69 0.33 -15.95
N VAL A 29 13.88 0.76 -14.70
CA VAL A 29 14.97 0.29 -13.83
C VAL A 29 14.73 -1.16 -13.39
N ILE A 30 13.55 -1.47 -12.86
CA ILE A 30 13.23 -2.84 -12.40
C ILE A 30 13.21 -3.85 -13.54
N LYS A 31 12.74 -3.48 -14.75
CA LYS A 31 12.79 -4.38 -15.91
C LYS A 31 14.21 -4.85 -16.30
N LYS A 32 15.24 -4.09 -15.95
CA LYS A 32 16.64 -4.47 -16.20
C LYS A 32 17.17 -5.43 -15.14
N LEU A 33 16.48 -5.55 -14.02
CA LEU A 33 16.82 -6.47 -12.94
C LEU A 33 16.12 -7.80 -13.20
N ASP A 34 16.88 -8.88 -13.08
CA ASP A 34 16.31 -10.22 -13.09
C ASP A 34 15.64 -10.49 -11.73
N GLU A 35 14.31 -10.57 -11.75
CA GLU A 35 13.46 -10.83 -10.58
C GLU A 35 13.61 -12.27 -10.05
N THR A 36 14.25 -13.17 -10.79
CA THR A 36 14.44 -14.57 -10.38
C THR A 36 15.66 -14.78 -9.49
N ILE A 37 16.56 -13.79 -9.44
CA ILE A 37 17.78 -13.85 -8.64
C ILE A 37 17.47 -13.28 -7.27
N GLU A 38 17.49 -14.12 -6.24
CA GLU A 38 17.48 -13.64 -4.85
C GLU A 38 18.77 -12.87 -4.57
N ARG A 39 18.61 -11.62 -4.14
CA ARG A 39 19.73 -10.74 -3.76
C ARG A 39 19.71 -10.51 -2.25
N PRO A 40 20.87 -10.49 -1.58
CA PRO A 40 20.99 -9.95 -0.24
C PRO A 40 20.51 -8.50 -0.18
N VAL A 41 19.98 -8.12 0.98
CA VAL A 41 19.45 -6.76 1.21
C VAL A 41 20.52 -5.69 0.95
N ASN A 42 20.13 -4.59 0.30
CA ASN A 42 20.96 -3.41 0.04
C ASN A 42 22.13 -3.64 -0.94
N GLN A 43 21.99 -4.54 -1.91
CA GLN A 43 23.00 -4.73 -2.95
C GLN A 43 22.80 -3.84 -4.17
N VAL A 44 21.58 -3.38 -4.42
CA VAL A 44 21.26 -2.59 -5.61
C VAL A 44 20.79 -1.19 -5.23
N GLU A 45 21.39 -0.17 -5.82
CA GLU A 45 20.85 1.19 -5.71
C GLU A 45 19.80 1.41 -6.80
N VAL A 46 18.53 1.51 -6.39
CA VAL A 46 17.40 1.76 -7.30
C VAL A 46 16.42 2.77 -6.74
N GLU A 47 15.88 3.60 -7.63
CA GLU A 47 14.79 4.52 -7.30
C GLU A 47 13.45 3.84 -7.59
N VAL A 48 12.74 3.47 -6.53
CA VAL A 48 11.44 2.79 -6.60
C VAL A 48 10.34 3.66 -6.01
N HIS A 49 9.23 3.77 -6.75
CA HIS A 49 8.06 4.50 -6.27
C HIS A 49 7.06 3.56 -5.59
N TYR A 50 6.74 3.82 -4.32
CA TYR A 50 5.74 3.07 -3.56
C TYR A 50 4.48 3.90 -3.35
N ARG A 51 3.32 3.24 -3.45
CA ARG A 51 2.02 3.80 -3.07
C ARG A 51 1.46 2.99 -1.92
N PHE A 52 0.93 3.66 -0.91
CA PHE A 52 0.23 3.00 0.18
C PHE A 52 -1.06 3.72 0.53
N HIS A 53 -2.05 2.98 1.02
CA HIS A 53 -3.32 3.54 1.44
C HIS A 53 -4.03 2.64 2.45
N TYR A 54 -4.78 3.25 3.35
CA TYR A 54 -5.85 2.55 4.04
C TYR A 54 -6.99 2.33 3.06
N ALA A 55 -7.42 1.08 2.91
CA ALA A 55 -8.60 0.75 2.13
C ALA A 55 -9.86 0.72 3.03
N GLN A 56 -10.99 0.43 2.41
CA GLN A 56 -12.26 0.28 3.10
C GLN A 56 -12.21 -0.96 4.02
N GLN A 57 -12.82 -0.87 5.20
CA GLN A 57 -12.87 -2.01 6.14
C GLN A 57 -13.73 -3.13 5.53
N VAL A 58 -13.31 -4.37 5.74
CA VAL A 58 -14.07 -5.57 5.38
C VAL A 58 -14.67 -6.17 6.63
N HIS A 59 -15.85 -6.76 6.49
CA HIS A 59 -16.55 -7.45 7.55
C HIS A 59 -16.55 -8.94 7.24
N TYR A 60 -16.09 -9.76 8.18
CA TYR A 60 -16.14 -11.22 8.01
C TYR A 60 -17.10 -11.84 9.03
N PRO A 61 -17.82 -12.92 8.64
CA PRO A 61 -18.69 -13.64 9.55
C PRO A 61 -17.88 -14.13 10.75
N THR A 62 -18.41 -13.97 11.96
CA THR A 62 -17.82 -14.52 13.18
C THR A 62 -18.77 -15.56 13.72
N ASP A 63 -18.29 -16.79 13.90
CA ASP A 63 -19.07 -17.84 14.54
C ASP A 63 -19.03 -17.64 16.06
N ALA A 64 -20.16 -17.24 16.62
CA ALA A 64 -20.34 -17.01 18.04
C ALA A 64 -20.76 -18.32 18.73
N LEU A 65 -19.89 -19.35 18.71
CA LEU A 65 -20.07 -20.56 19.54
C LEU A 65 -19.91 -20.27 21.06
N GLN A 66 -20.44 -19.14 21.53
CA GLN A 66 -20.74 -18.90 22.93
C GLN A 66 -22.17 -19.38 23.22
N PRO A 67 -22.35 -20.32 24.16
CA PRO A 67 -23.67 -20.69 24.64
C PRO A 67 -24.21 -19.56 25.55
N GLY A 68 -24.95 -18.61 25.00
CA GLY A 68 -25.60 -17.55 25.77
C GLY A 68 -26.32 -16.50 24.90
N PRO A 69 -27.31 -15.75 25.43
CA PRO A 69 -28.18 -14.85 24.67
C PRO A 69 -27.50 -13.55 24.18
N ILE A 70 -26.16 -13.48 24.16
CA ILE A 70 -25.41 -12.34 23.66
C ILE A 70 -24.96 -12.65 22.22
N TYR A 71 -25.94 -12.68 21.32
CA TYR A 71 -25.67 -12.68 19.89
C TYR A 71 -25.06 -11.31 19.52
N PHE A 72 -23.75 -11.24 19.31
CA PHE A 72 -23.20 -10.13 18.53
C PHE A 72 -23.65 -10.34 17.08
N LEU A 73 -24.78 -9.71 16.71
CA LEU A 73 -25.32 -9.67 15.34
C LEU A 73 -24.41 -8.89 14.37
N THR A 74 -23.32 -8.31 14.87
CA THR A 74 -22.44 -7.45 14.08
C THR A 74 -21.22 -8.25 13.59
N PRO A 75 -20.98 -8.32 12.27
CA PRO A 75 -19.80 -8.95 11.72
C PRO A 75 -18.52 -8.28 12.23
N ARG A 76 -17.47 -9.07 12.48
CA ARG A 76 -16.18 -8.56 12.95
C ARG A 76 -15.48 -7.76 11.86
N LYS A 77 -14.90 -6.63 12.26
CA LYS A 77 -14.24 -5.71 11.34
C LYS A 77 -12.81 -6.15 11.06
N CYS A 78 -12.36 -5.90 9.84
CA CYS A 78 -11.00 -6.03 9.40
C CYS A 78 -10.58 -4.73 8.73
N GLY A 79 -9.60 -4.04 9.29
CA GLY A 79 -8.89 -2.97 8.61
C GLY A 79 -8.08 -3.53 7.45
N LEU A 80 -7.98 -2.75 6.37
CA LEU A 80 -7.13 -3.05 5.23
C LEU A 80 -6.09 -1.94 5.04
N PHE A 81 -4.83 -2.32 4.89
CA PHE A 81 -3.76 -1.40 4.51
C PHE A 81 -2.98 -1.99 3.34
N GLY A 82 -2.99 -1.31 2.20
CA GLY A 82 -2.32 -1.76 0.99
C GLY A 82 -1.00 -1.03 0.78
N VAL A 83 0.06 -1.75 0.47
CA VAL A 83 1.33 -1.22 -0.05
C VAL A 83 1.57 -1.81 -1.44
N CYS A 84 1.79 -0.95 -2.42
CA CYS A 84 2.03 -1.30 -3.81
C CYS A 84 3.36 -0.70 -4.27
N CYS A 85 4.21 -1.53 -4.87
CA CYS A 85 5.38 -1.07 -5.60
C CYS A 85 4.94 -0.70 -7.01
N GLU A 86 5.05 0.54 -7.46
CA GLU A 86 4.56 0.92 -8.80
C GLU A 86 5.43 0.36 -9.93
N ALA A 87 6.67 -0.03 -9.60
CA ALA A 87 7.56 -0.64 -10.57
C ALA A 87 7.17 -2.10 -10.88
N LEU A 88 6.45 -2.76 -9.97
CA LEU A 88 6.02 -4.15 -10.09
C LEU A 88 4.49 -4.26 -10.02
N PRO A 89 3.85 -5.17 -10.75
CA PRO A 89 2.41 -5.38 -10.61
C PRO A 89 2.05 -6.19 -9.34
N ARG A 90 2.63 -5.85 -8.18
CA ARG A 90 2.44 -6.58 -6.91
C ARG A 90 2.02 -5.62 -5.80
N GLN A 91 0.85 -5.89 -5.23
CA GLN A 91 0.33 -5.21 -4.05
C GLN A 91 0.27 -6.20 -2.88
N VAL A 92 0.76 -5.76 -1.73
CA VAL A 92 0.61 -6.49 -0.46
C VAL A 92 -0.45 -5.77 0.36
N THR A 93 -1.48 -6.52 0.74
CA THR A 93 -2.58 -6.03 1.57
C THR A 93 -2.45 -6.64 2.96
N TYR A 94 -2.25 -5.78 3.96
CA TYR A 94 -2.27 -6.14 5.36
C TYR A 94 -3.71 -6.20 5.86
N LEU A 95 -4.03 -7.30 6.56
CA LEU A 95 -5.29 -7.50 7.26
C LEU A 95 -5.08 -7.13 8.73
N VAL A 96 -5.78 -6.11 9.20
CA VAL A 96 -5.71 -5.63 10.58
C VAL A 96 -6.97 -6.09 11.29
N ASP A 97 -6.81 -7.05 12.19
CA ASP A 97 -7.93 -7.52 12.98
C ASP A 97 -8.46 -6.41 13.92
N GLU A 98 -9.77 -6.39 14.15
CA GLU A 98 -10.42 -5.42 15.04
C GLU A 98 -9.79 -5.36 16.44
N ALA A 99 -9.33 -6.48 17.00
CA ALA A 99 -8.72 -6.48 18.33
C ALA A 99 -7.30 -5.89 18.35
N MET A 100 -6.66 -5.75 17.18
CA MET A 100 -5.32 -5.19 17.01
C MET A 100 -5.34 -3.82 16.33
N ASP A 101 -6.52 -3.27 16.04
CA ASP A 101 -6.67 -1.96 15.41
C ASP A 101 -6.32 -0.85 16.42
N ILE A 102 -5.09 -0.36 16.33
CA ILE A 102 -4.61 0.81 17.09
C ILE A 102 -4.93 2.14 16.37
N GLY A 103 -5.72 2.11 15.30
CA GLY A 103 -6.13 3.27 14.54
C GLY A 103 -5.16 3.70 13.43
N LYS A 104 -5.55 4.76 12.72
CA LYS A 104 -4.86 5.27 11.51
C LYS A 104 -3.83 6.34 11.86
N GLY A 105 -2.83 5.97 12.65
CA GLY A 105 -1.73 6.85 13.02
C GLY A 105 -0.59 6.85 12.01
N ALA A 106 0.23 7.92 12.01
CA ALA A 106 1.44 8.00 11.20
C ALA A 106 2.43 6.89 11.56
N SER A 107 2.62 6.60 12.86
CA SER A 107 3.49 5.52 13.33
C SER A 107 3.06 4.16 12.76
N THR A 108 1.76 3.88 12.73
CA THR A 108 1.22 2.63 12.15
C THR A 108 1.55 2.50 10.66
N VAL A 109 1.41 3.60 9.90
CA VAL A 109 1.77 3.64 8.47
C VAL A 109 3.26 3.38 8.27
N VAL A 110 4.12 4.05 9.05
CA VAL A 110 5.57 3.86 8.99
C VAL A 110 5.93 2.41 9.31
N SER A 111 5.32 1.80 10.32
CA SER A 111 5.55 0.39 10.66
C SER A 111 5.15 -0.56 9.52
N TYR A 112 3.99 -0.38 8.88
CA TYR A 112 3.57 -1.24 7.76
C TYR A 112 4.48 -1.09 6.54
N VAL A 113 4.87 0.14 6.21
CA VAL A 113 5.77 0.42 5.07
C VAL A 113 7.17 -0.13 5.36
N HIS A 114 7.70 0.08 6.57
CA HIS A 114 8.99 -0.47 6.99
C HIS A 114 8.99 -2.00 6.91
N HIS A 115 7.97 -2.65 7.48
CA HIS A 115 7.82 -4.10 7.42
C HIS A 115 7.72 -4.60 5.97
N TYR A 116 6.99 -3.88 5.11
CA TYR A 116 6.91 -4.22 3.68
C TYR A 116 8.29 -4.16 3.02
N ILE A 117 9.07 -3.10 3.28
CA ILE A 117 10.40 -2.94 2.70
C ILE A 117 11.33 -4.06 3.18
N GLU A 118 11.36 -4.33 4.49
CA GLU A 118 12.21 -5.35 5.11
C GLU A 118 11.91 -6.77 4.60
N LYS A 119 10.63 -7.13 4.43
CA LYS A 119 10.21 -8.50 4.09
C LYS A 119 9.94 -8.76 2.62
N LYS A 120 9.62 -7.74 1.84
CA LYS A 120 9.12 -7.88 0.44
C LYS A 120 9.90 -7.06 -0.56
N ALA A 121 10.41 -5.88 -0.19
CA ALA A 121 11.29 -5.11 -1.08
C ALA A 121 12.74 -5.62 -1.04
N SER A 122 13.18 -6.22 0.07
CA SER A 122 14.48 -6.91 0.17
C SER A 122 14.68 -8.05 -0.83
N MET A 123 13.61 -8.63 -1.38
CA MET A 123 13.72 -9.60 -2.49
C MET A 123 14.15 -8.96 -3.81
N LEU A 124 14.13 -7.62 -3.91
CA LEU A 124 14.43 -6.85 -5.11
C LEU A 124 15.68 -5.97 -5.01
N VAL A 125 16.19 -5.74 -3.79
CA VAL A 125 17.22 -4.72 -3.48
C VAL A 125 18.30 -5.27 -2.57
#